data_AF-A0A8T6NR71-F1
#
_entry.id   AF-A0A8T6NR71-F1
#
_cell.length_a   1.000
_cell.length_b   1.000
_cell.length_c   1.000
_cell.angle_alpha   90.00
_cell.angle_beta   90.00
_cell.angle_gamma   90.00
#
_symmetry.space_group_name_H-M   'P 1'
#
loop_
_entity.id
_entity.type
_entity.pdbx_description
1 polymer ?
#
loop_
_entity_poly.entity_id
_entity_poly.type
_entity_poly.pdbx_seq_one_letter_code
_entity_poly.pdbx_strand_id
1 'polypeptide(L)'
;MTEQPVRKRTRFVRARRNAIIVFVVLLVLAAVFISTTPAVRQDVRPRNIDMWMIYPDDSIRFVTLEYPAEPTVEQRDTVVAEDAAGPLYHEEDDVVSESAIGAEILNAEVAAGPENEDLLYTFYVLDYTLTSAPGGYGVDVTTLNSPYISAQSGGATRAAQFFASPQDVFAEVVVAVAFPDDTTLITQFGDGFLGDGLQPYKQINLQGWLVYYFDVTQITAQSLIRIDYVPGEEPPTELDYRIVDRNR
;
A
#
# COMPACT_ATOMS: atom_id res chain seq x y z
N MET A 1 48.69 -47.94 -74.30
CA MET A 1 48.63 -46.54 -73.82
C MET A 1 47.43 -46.47 -72.92
N THR A 2 47.66 -46.40 -71.61
CA THR A 2 46.62 -46.60 -70.60
C THR A 2 46.46 -45.28 -69.85
N GLU A 3 45.35 -44.57 -70.11
CA GLU A 3 44.98 -43.35 -69.38
C GLU A 3 44.68 -43.71 -67.92
N GLN A 4 45.42 -43.08 -66.99
CA GLN A 4 45.10 -43.16 -65.57
C GLN A 4 44.01 -42.13 -65.22
N PRO A 5 43.02 -42.50 -64.38
CA PRO A 5 41.99 -41.57 -63.95
C PRO A 5 42.55 -40.53 -62.97
N VAL A 6 42.32 -39.26 -63.28
CA VAL A 6 42.63 -38.13 -62.39
C VAL A 6 41.72 -38.18 -61.16
N ARG A 7 42.29 -38.51 -60.00
CA ARG A 7 41.60 -38.42 -58.70
C ARG A 7 41.29 -36.95 -58.37
N LYS A 8 40.01 -36.57 -58.37
CA LYS A 8 39.49 -35.32 -57.78
C LYS A 8 39.77 -35.33 -56.28
N ARG A 9 40.68 -34.47 -55.81
CA ARG A 9 40.84 -34.15 -54.37
C ARG A 9 39.58 -33.43 -53.88
N THR A 10 38.83 -34.05 -52.97
CA THR A 10 37.77 -33.39 -52.19
C THR A 10 38.42 -32.33 -51.30
N ARG A 11 38.18 -31.05 -51.63
CA ARG A 11 38.45 -29.93 -50.71
C ARG A 11 37.53 -30.08 -49.51
N PHE A 12 38.04 -30.58 -48.39
CA PHE A 12 37.37 -30.49 -47.11
C PHE A 12 37.16 -29.02 -46.76
N VAL A 13 35.89 -28.61 -46.71
CA VAL A 13 35.41 -27.27 -46.45
C VAL A 13 35.75 -26.89 -45.01
N ARG A 14 36.91 -26.25 -44.79
CA ARG A 14 37.32 -25.68 -43.49
C ARG A 14 36.34 -24.61 -42.97
N ALA A 15 35.49 -24.06 -43.83
CA ALA A 15 34.48 -23.06 -43.44
C ALA A 15 33.37 -23.63 -42.52
N ARG A 16 32.99 -24.92 -42.65
CA ARG A 16 31.92 -25.51 -41.82
C ARG A 16 32.36 -25.81 -40.38
N ARG A 17 33.65 -26.12 -40.18
CA ARG A 17 34.17 -26.46 -38.83
C ARG A 17 34.31 -25.21 -37.95
N ASN A 18 34.69 -24.07 -38.53
CA ASN A 18 34.76 -22.81 -37.81
C ASN A 18 33.37 -22.26 -37.46
N ALA A 19 32.38 -22.44 -38.35
CA ALA A 19 31.00 -22.02 -38.08
C ALA A 19 30.37 -22.77 -36.89
N ILE A 20 30.62 -24.07 -36.76
CA ILE A 20 30.09 -24.88 -35.64
C ILE A 20 30.73 -24.45 -34.31
N ILE A 21 32.04 -24.18 -34.29
CA ILE A 21 32.74 -23.74 -33.07
C ILE A 21 32.22 -22.37 -32.62
N VAL A 22 32.03 -21.42 -33.54
CA VAL A 22 31.48 -20.09 -33.22
C VAL A 22 30.04 -20.20 -32.68
N PHE A 23 29.21 -21.07 -33.26
CA PHE A 23 27.84 -21.27 -32.81
C PHE A 23 27.76 -21.88 -31.40
N VAL A 24 28.61 -22.87 -31.09
CA VAL A 24 28.67 -23.47 -29.74
C VAL A 24 29.19 -22.47 -28.72
N VAL A 25 30.21 -21.66 -29.05
CA VAL A 25 30.71 -20.61 -28.16
C VAL A 25 29.65 -19.55 -27.88
N LEU A 26 28.87 -19.13 -28.89
CA LEU A 26 27.75 -18.20 -28.70
C LEU A 26 26.64 -18.79 -27.82
N LEU A 27 26.31 -20.07 -27.98
CA LEU A 27 25.33 -20.75 -27.13
C LEU A 27 25.80 -20.86 -25.68
N VAL A 28 27.07 -21.19 -25.46
CA VAL A 28 27.64 -21.25 -24.10
C VAL A 28 27.70 -19.85 -23.48
N LEU A 29 28.09 -18.83 -24.24
CA LEU A 29 28.08 -17.44 -23.77
C LEU A 29 26.66 -16.94 -23.48
N ALA A 30 25.67 -17.29 -24.31
CA ALA A 30 24.27 -16.96 -24.04
C ALA A 30 23.71 -17.69 -22.82
N ALA A 31 24.06 -18.97 -22.62
CA ALA A 31 23.67 -19.73 -21.44
C ALA A 31 24.33 -19.19 -20.16
N VAL A 32 25.60 -18.78 -20.24
CA VAL A 32 26.30 -18.08 -19.15
C VAL A 32 25.66 -16.73 -18.89
N PHE A 33 25.30 -15.96 -19.93
CA PHE A 33 24.64 -14.67 -19.77
C PHE A 33 23.23 -14.79 -19.15
N ILE A 34 22.44 -15.81 -19.53
CA ILE A 34 21.13 -16.09 -18.93
C ILE A 34 21.25 -16.57 -17.48
N SER A 35 22.34 -17.26 -17.12
CA SER A 35 22.61 -17.71 -15.75
C SER A 35 23.32 -16.68 -14.87
N THR A 36 23.87 -15.60 -15.46
CA THR A 36 24.48 -14.48 -14.74
C THR A 36 23.66 -13.19 -14.78
N THR A 37 22.62 -13.09 -15.60
CA THR A 37 21.58 -12.10 -15.38
C THR A 37 20.99 -12.37 -14.00
N PRO A 38 21.18 -11.47 -13.02
CA PRO A 38 20.51 -11.64 -11.74
C PRO A 38 19.03 -11.77 -12.05
N ALA A 39 18.40 -12.84 -11.54
CA ALA A 39 16.95 -12.88 -11.47
C ALA A 39 16.54 -11.51 -10.90
N VAL A 40 15.69 -10.79 -11.61
CA VAL A 40 15.08 -9.56 -11.09
C VAL A 40 14.54 -9.95 -9.73
N ARG A 41 15.24 -9.53 -8.66
CA ARG A 41 14.70 -9.65 -7.32
C ARG A 41 13.40 -8.88 -7.43
N GLN A 42 12.27 -9.58 -7.36
CA GLN A 42 11.01 -8.91 -7.08
C GLN A 42 11.33 -8.05 -5.86
N ASP A 43 11.15 -6.76 -6.03
CA ASP A 43 11.42 -5.79 -4.99
C ASP A 43 10.41 -6.09 -3.90
N VAL A 44 10.77 -6.97 -2.95
CA VAL A 44 9.89 -7.43 -1.86
C VAL A 44 9.87 -6.31 -0.82
N ARG A 45 9.44 -5.12 -1.23
CA ARG A 45 9.22 -3.99 -0.33
C ARG A 45 7.90 -4.23 0.43
N PRO A 46 7.79 -3.72 1.66
CA PRO A 46 6.56 -3.85 2.43
C PRO A 46 5.39 -3.15 1.71
N ARG A 47 4.16 -3.45 2.12
CA ARG A 47 2.96 -2.77 1.62
C ARG A 47 2.16 -2.21 2.79
N ASN A 48 1.49 -1.09 2.59
CA ASN A 48 0.68 -0.45 3.62
C ASN A 48 -0.75 -0.20 3.11
N ILE A 49 -1.72 -0.30 4.01
CA ILE A 49 -3.07 0.23 3.80
C ILE A 49 -3.55 0.99 5.03
N ASP A 50 -4.00 2.22 4.80
CA ASP A 50 -4.68 3.05 5.79
C ASP A 50 -6.17 3.11 5.46
N MET A 51 -7.01 2.77 6.42
CA MET A 51 -8.46 2.72 6.26
C MET A 51 -9.12 3.75 7.18
N TRP A 52 -9.93 4.62 6.60
CA TRP A 52 -10.66 5.69 7.27
C TRP A 52 -12.16 5.40 7.16
N MET A 53 -12.77 4.95 8.25
CA MET A 53 -14.21 4.72 8.35
C MET A 53 -14.84 5.92 9.06
N ILE A 54 -15.65 6.69 8.34
CA ILE A 54 -16.27 7.92 8.83
C ILE A 54 -17.72 7.65 9.19
N TYR A 55 -18.08 7.87 10.45
CA TYR A 55 -19.43 7.63 10.95
C TYR A 55 -20.32 8.88 10.85
N PRO A 56 -21.66 8.72 10.91
CA PRO A 56 -22.61 9.84 10.85
C PRO A 56 -22.44 10.89 11.96
N ASP A 57 -21.86 10.51 13.09
CA ASP A 57 -21.60 11.38 14.25
C ASP A 57 -20.25 12.09 14.18
N ASP A 58 -19.62 12.10 13.00
CA ASP A 58 -18.29 12.65 12.74
C ASP A 58 -17.15 11.93 13.50
N SER A 59 -17.43 10.77 14.12
CA SER A 59 -16.36 9.90 14.63
C SER A 59 -15.64 9.17 13.49
N ILE A 60 -14.37 8.84 13.72
CA ILE A 60 -13.54 8.12 12.75
C ILE A 60 -12.98 6.87 13.40
N ARG A 61 -13.12 5.73 12.73
CA ARG A 61 -12.28 4.56 12.97
C ARG A 61 -11.16 4.52 11.93
N PHE A 62 -9.92 4.58 12.40
CA PHE A 62 -8.71 4.49 11.63
C PHE A 62 -8.06 3.13 11.83
N VAL A 63 -7.82 2.41 10.74
CA VAL A 63 -7.09 1.14 10.76
C VAL A 63 -5.89 1.26 9.84
N THR A 64 -4.69 1.05 10.35
CA THR A 64 -3.49 0.89 9.52
C THR A 64 -3.03 -0.56 9.54
N LEU A 65 -2.67 -1.09 8.38
CA LEU A 65 -2.07 -2.41 8.22
C LEU A 65 -0.81 -2.33 7.38
N GLU A 66 0.30 -2.75 7.97
CA GLU A 66 1.56 -3.00 7.30
C GLU A 66 1.76 -4.49 7.02
N TYR A 67 2.14 -4.79 5.79
CA TYR A 67 2.51 -6.11 5.32
C TYR A 67 4.01 -6.14 5.11
N PRO A 68 4.78 -6.81 5.98
CA PRO A 68 6.22 -6.85 5.85
C PRO A 68 6.62 -7.61 4.59
N ALA A 69 7.86 -7.38 4.15
CA ALA A 69 8.48 -8.20 3.14
C ALA A 69 8.47 -9.69 3.51
N GLU A 70 8.43 -10.59 2.52
CA GLU A 70 8.54 -12.02 2.79
C GLU A 70 9.86 -12.31 3.54
N PRO A 71 9.80 -12.87 4.76
CA PRO A 71 10.99 -13.08 5.55
C PRO A 71 11.87 -14.17 4.93
N THR A 72 13.18 -13.98 5.00
CA THR A 72 14.12 -15.05 4.67
C THR A 72 13.94 -16.23 5.63
N VAL A 73 14.40 -17.43 5.23
CA VAL A 73 14.30 -18.63 6.08
C VAL A 73 14.92 -18.43 7.46
N GLU A 74 15.97 -17.59 7.56
CA GLU A 74 16.67 -17.27 8.80
C GLU A 74 15.91 -16.27 9.69
N GLN A 75 15.03 -15.46 9.10
CA GLN A 75 14.21 -14.47 9.83
C GLN A 75 12.86 -15.04 10.27
N ARG A 76 12.50 -16.25 9.82
CA ARG A 76 11.25 -16.90 10.25
C ARG A 76 11.27 -17.14 11.74
N ASP A 77 10.10 -16.95 12.35
CA ASP A 77 9.87 -17.08 13.79
C ASP A 77 10.71 -16.09 14.62
N THR A 78 11.28 -15.07 13.98
CA THR A 78 11.92 -13.95 14.66
C THR A 78 10.86 -12.93 15.06
N VAL A 79 10.95 -12.51 16.31
CA VAL A 79 10.16 -11.42 16.86
C VAL A 79 10.87 -10.09 16.54
N VAL A 80 10.13 -9.17 15.93
CA VAL A 80 10.59 -7.84 15.57
C VAL A 80 9.70 -6.80 16.22
N ALA A 81 10.34 -5.73 16.72
CA ALA A 81 9.64 -4.54 17.18
C ALA A 81 9.52 -3.58 15.99
N GLU A 82 8.29 -3.24 15.64
CA GLU A 82 7.97 -2.35 14.51
C GLU A 82 7.13 -1.18 15.01
N ASP A 83 7.29 -0.04 14.36
CA ASP A 83 6.64 1.20 14.75
C ASP A 83 5.36 1.42 13.92
N ALA A 84 4.28 1.84 14.57
CA ALA A 84 3.03 2.22 13.91
C ALA A 84 2.51 3.55 14.46
N ALA A 85 2.06 4.44 13.59
CA ALA A 85 1.45 5.70 13.99
C ALA A 85 -0.09 5.59 13.95
N GLY A 86 -0.75 6.08 15.01
CA GLY A 86 -2.19 6.31 15.03
C GLY A 86 -2.60 7.57 14.26
N PRO A 87 -3.91 7.88 14.21
CA PRO A 87 -4.41 9.10 13.60
C PRO A 87 -4.08 10.31 14.49
N LEU A 88 -4.14 11.52 13.91
CA LEU A 88 -4.12 12.76 14.68
C LEU A 88 -5.45 12.98 15.42
N TYR A 89 -5.40 13.53 16.62
CA TYR A 89 -6.54 13.93 17.45
C TYR A 89 -6.22 15.21 18.24
N HIS A 90 -7.22 15.88 18.84
CA HIS A 90 -7.01 17.13 19.57
C HIS A 90 -6.58 16.90 21.02
N GLU A 91 -7.23 15.96 21.71
CA GLU A 91 -6.94 15.61 23.10
C GLU A 91 -7.00 14.09 23.32
N GLU A 92 -6.28 13.57 24.33
CA GLU A 92 -6.26 12.12 24.61
C GLU A 92 -7.66 11.53 24.84
N ASP A 93 -8.56 12.32 25.43
CA ASP A 93 -9.97 11.93 25.68
C ASP A 93 -10.78 11.75 24.38
N ASP A 94 -10.29 12.21 23.22
CA ASP A 94 -10.91 11.93 21.92
C ASP A 94 -10.70 10.48 21.48
N VAL A 95 -9.71 9.77 22.02
CA VAL A 95 -9.42 8.37 21.66
C VAL A 95 -10.37 7.44 22.42
N VAL A 96 -11.38 6.92 21.73
CA VAL A 96 -12.46 6.08 22.31
C VAL A 96 -12.01 4.63 22.48
N SER A 97 -11.23 4.14 21.52
CA SER A 97 -10.75 2.76 21.53
C SER A 97 -9.45 2.64 20.76
N GLU A 98 -8.57 1.77 21.23
CA GLU A 98 -7.32 1.40 20.57
C GLU A 98 -7.09 -0.11 20.70
N SER A 99 -6.57 -0.73 19.66
CA SER A 99 -6.12 -2.13 19.71
C SER A 99 -5.06 -2.42 18.65
N ALA A 100 -4.17 -3.37 18.93
CA ALA A 100 -3.24 -3.90 17.94
C ALA A 100 -3.90 -4.96 17.05
N ILE A 101 -3.47 -5.00 15.80
CA ILE A 101 -3.82 -6.03 14.83
C ILE A 101 -2.57 -6.85 14.54
N GLY A 102 -2.67 -8.17 14.64
CA GLY A 102 -1.60 -9.09 14.21
C GLY A 102 -0.30 -9.01 15.03
N ALA A 103 -0.27 -8.20 16.08
CA ALA A 103 0.89 -7.90 16.92
C ALA A 103 0.45 -7.63 18.38
N GLU A 104 1.41 -7.51 19.29
CA GLU A 104 1.20 -7.05 20.67
C GLU A 104 1.72 -5.62 20.86
N ILE A 105 1.03 -4.77 21.61
CA ILE A 105 1.55 -3.41 21.93
C ILE A 105 2.59 -3.54 23.05
N LEU A 106 3.85 -3.22 22.75
CA LEU A 106 4.93 -3.16 23.75
C LEU A 106 4.96 -1.82 24.47
N ASN A 107 4.76 -0.74 23.71
CA ASN A 107 4.78 0.62 24.21
C ASN A 107 3.82 1.49 23.38
N ALA A 108 3.24 2.50 24.01
CA ALA A 108 2.46 3.54 23.37
C ALA A 108 2.90 4.89 23.96
N GLU A 109 3.32 5.81 23.09
CA GLU A 109 3.77 7.14 23.47
C GLU A 109 2.94 8.19 22.73
N VAL A 110 2.34 9.11 23.49
CA VAL A 110 1.62 10.26 22.91
C VAL A 110 2.65 11.35 22.58
N ALA A 111 2.62 11.83 21.34
CA ALA A 111 3.51 12.87 20.84
C ALA A 111 2.72 13.99 20.13
N ALA A 112 3.33 15.17 20.04
CA ALA A 112 2.78 16.28 19.28
C ALA A 112 2.84 16.01 17.77
N GLY A 113 1.82 16.44 17.03
CA GLY A 113 1.69 16.24 15.59
C GLY A 113 2.85 16.86 14.80
N PRO A 114 3.38 16.17 13.77
CA PRO A 114 4.61 16.57 13.09
C PRO A 114 4.54 17.92 12.35
N GLU A 115 3.35 18.35 11.94
CA GLU A 115 3.13 19.63 11.24
C GLU A 115 2.24 20.60 12.05
N ASN A 116 1.69 20.14 13.16
CA ASN A 116 0.80 20.93 14.02
C ASN A 116 0.95 20.47 15.48
N GLU A 117 1.65 21.27 16.28
CA GLU A 117 1.92 20.98 17.69
C GLU A 117 0.66 21.02 18.58
N ASP A 118 -0.44 21.58 18.09
CA ASP A 118 -1.74 21.59 18.78
C ASP A 118 -2.53 20.28 18.58
N LEU A 119 -2.04 19.38 17.73
CA LEU A 119 -2.59 18.03 17.56
C LEU A 119 -1.69 17.00 18.24
N LEU A 120 -2.28 15.88 18.60
CA LEU A 120 -1.61 14.74 19.20
C LEU A 120 -1.74 13.53 18.29
N TYR A 121 -0.80 12.60 18.38
CA TYR A 121 -0.96 11.25 17.86
C TYR A 121 -0.28 10.26 18.81
N THR A 122 -0.73 9.01 18.78
CA THR A 122 -0.08 7.93 19.52
C THR A 122 0.87 7.18 18.60
N PHE A 123 2.12 7.05 19.05
CA PHE A 123 3.13 6.20 18.45
C PHE A 123 3.18 4.87 19.18
N TYR A 124 2.95 3.78 18.46
CA TYR A 124 2.90 2.43 19.00
C TYR A 124 4.15 1.66 18.60
N VAL A 125 4.78 1.01 19.57
CA VAL A 125 5.81 0.01 19.32
C VAL A 125 5.14 -1.35 19.43
N LEU A 126 5.12 -2.10 18.32
CA LEU A 126 4.41 -3.35 18.15
C LEU A 126 5.39 -4.54 18.12
N ASP A 127 5.08 -5.59 18.87
CA ASP A 127 5.79 -6.87 18.81
C ASP A 127 5.13 -7.79 17.79
N TYR A 128 5.87 -8.13 16.74
CA TYR A 128 5.37 -8.92 15.63
C TYR A 128 6.27 -10.13 15.36
N THR A 129 5.68 -11.30 15.13
CA THR A 129 6.43 -12.50 14.75
C THR A 129 6.41 -12.69 13.23
N LEU A 130 7.58 -12.66 12.60
CA LEU A 130 7.73 -12.91 11.16
C LEU A 130 7.44 -14.38 10.84
N THR A 131 6.27 -14.65 10.24
CA THR A 131 5.89 -16.00 9.81
C THR A 131 6.13 -16.20 8.31
N SER A 132 6.03 -17.44 7.81
CA SER A 132 6.20 -17.74 6.38
C SER A 132 5.12 -17.14 5.46
N ALA A 133 4.01 -16.67 6.03
CA ALA A 133 2.95 -15.96 5.33
C ALA A 133 2.50 -14.82 6.24
N PRO A 134 3.33 -13.77 6.37
CA PRO A 134 3.08 -12.72 7.33
C PRO A 134 1.72 -12.07 7.04
N GLY A 135 0.79 -12.22 7.98
CA GLY A 135 -0.41 -11.38 8.01
C GLY A 135 -0.01 -9.94 8.27
N GLY A 136 -0.88 -9.00 7.92
CA GLY A 136 -0.66 -7.59 8.23
C GLY A 136 -0.66 -7.36 9.74
N TYR A 137 0.20 -6.45 10.20
CA TYR A 137 0.17 -5.92 11.57
C TYR A 137 -0.16 -4.43 11.55
N GLY A 138 -0.61 -3.88 12.67
CA GLY A 138 -0.85 -2.45 12.80
C GLY A 138 -1.78 -2.12 13.95
N VAL A 139 -2.54 -1.04 13.81
CA VAL A 139 -3.43 -0.53 14.87
C VAL A 139 -4.82 -0.20 14.35
N ASP A 140 -5.79 -0.31 15.24
CA ASP A 140 -7.20 0.03 15.05
C ASP A 140 -7.59 1.04 16.15
N VAL A 141 -7.85 2.28 15.75
CA VAL A 141 -8.05 3.41 16.64
C VAL A 141 -9.34 4.13 16.27
N THR A 142 -10.21 4.37 17.23
CA THR A 142 -11.42 5.18 17.04
C THR A 142 -11.26 6.51 17.75
N THR A 143 -11.49 7.61 17.04
CA THR A 143 -11.39 8.98 17.56
C THR A 143 -12.71 9.74 17.40
N LEU A 144 -13.04 10.57 18.39
CA LEU A 144 -14.05 11.63 18.29
C LEU A 144 -13.42 12.94 17.80
N ASN A 145 -14.25 13.92 17.46
CA ASN A 145 -13.85 15.29 17.13
C ASN A 145 -12.67 15.38 16.14
N SER A 146 -12.67 14.50 15.14
CA SER A 146 -11.47 14.24 14.37
C SER A 146 -10.98 15.46 13.57
N PRO A 147 -9.69 15.83 13.61
CA PRO A 147 -9.17 16.99 12.87
C PRO A 147 -9.24 16.81 11.34
N TYR A 148 -9.50 15.59 10.87
CA TYR A 148 -9.69 15.27 9.45
C TYR A 148 -11.09 15.64 8.92
N ILE A 149 -12.05 15.95 9.80
CA ILE A 149 -13.42 16.33 9.44
C ILE A 149 -13.66 17.79 9.80
N SER A 150 -14.16 18.57 8.83
CA SER A 150 -14.52 19.97 9.05
C SER A 150 -15.93 20.27 8.54
N ALA A 151 -16.66 21.10 9.27
CA ALA A 151 -17.93 21.64 8.79
C ALA A 151 -17.69 22.69 7.69
N GLN A 152 -18.40 22.57 6.56
CA GLN A 152 -18.35 23.60 5.53
C GLN A 152 -19.26 24.79 5.87
N SER A 153 -18.92 25.97 5.38
CA SER A 153 -19.69 27.19 5.63
C SER A 153 -21.11 27.07 5.06
N GLY A 154 -22.11 27.07 5.95
CA GLY A 154 -23.52 27.24 5.56
C GLY A 154 -24.44 26.02 5.71
N GLY A 155 -24.09 24.94 6.41
CA GLY A 155 -25.10 23.89 6.67
C GLY A 155 -24.60 22.56 7.23
N ALA A 156 -25.30 21.49 6.81
CA ALA A 156 -25.09 20.08 7.20
C ALA A 156 -23.90 19.41 6.49
N THR A 157 -23.30 20.07 5.50
CA THR A 157 -22.16 19.55 4.74
C THR A 157 -20.89 19.48 5.59
N ARG A 158 -20.18 18.38 5.43
CA ARG A 158 -18.85 18.10 5.98
C ARG A 158 -17.83 17.94 4.87
N ALA A 159 -16.57 18.13 5.21
CA ALA A 159 -15.43 17.80 4.37
C ALA A 159 -14.47 16.90 5.15
N ALA A 160 -14.23 15.70 4.62
CA ALA A 160 -13.16 14.81 5.08
C ALA A 160 -11.90 15.07 4.25
N GLN A 161 -10.76 15.26 4.90
CA GLN A 161 -9.49 15.66 4.29
C GLN A 161 -8.36 14.79 4.81
N PHE A 162 -7.70 14.05 3.91
CA PHE A 162 -6.57 13.17 4.24
C PHE A 162 -5.38 13.56 3.37
N PHE A 163 -4.29 13.96 4.02
CA PHE A 163 -3.04 14.25 3.35
C PHE A 163 -2.30 12.94 3.08
N ALA A 164 -1.86 12.78 1.84
CA ALA A 164 -0.98 11.72 1.44
C ALA A 164 0.39 12.33 1.09
N SER A 165 1.45 11.71 1.60
CA SER A 165 2.84 12.06 1.31
C SER A 165 3.53 10.93 0.58
N PRO A 166 4.51 11.21 -0.30
CA PRO A 166 5.27 10.18 -1.00
C PRO A 166 5.96 9.24 0.01
N GLN A 167 5.86 7.93 -0.22
CA GLN A 167 6.51 6.91 0.61
C GLN A 167 7.40 6.00 -0.24
N ASP A 168 8.70 6.28 -0.27
CA ASP A 168 9.66 5.53 -1.11
C ASP A 168 9.94 4.10 -0.61
N VAL A 169 9.59 3.82 0.65
CA VAL A 169 9.91 2.55 1.34
C VAL A 169 8.98 1.42 0.92
N PHE A 170 7.72 1.72 0.60
CA PHE A 170 6.70 0.71 0.33
C PHE A 170 6.60 0.37 -1.17
N ALA A 171 6.30 -0.90 -1.47
CA ALA A 171 5.93 -1.35 -2.82
C ALA A 171 4.56 -0.80 -3.23
N GLU A 172 3.67 -0.60 -2.26
CA GLU A 172 2.28 -0.20 -2.43
C GLU A 172 1.80 0.49 -1.15
N VAL A 173 1.17 1.65 -1.30
CA VAL A 173 0.46 2.36 -0.22
C VAL A 173 -0.95 2.66 -0.72
N VAL A 174 -1.94 2.06 -0.07
CA VAL A 174 -3.35 2.26 -0.40
C VAL A 174 -4.02 3.03 0.73
N VAL A 175 -4.83 4.03 0.38
CA VAL A 175 -5.76 4.64 1.33
C VAL A 175 -7.17 4.18 0.97
N ALA A 176 -7.91 3.65 1.93
CA ALA A 176 -9.32 3.32 1.79
C ALA A 176 -10.14 4.31 2.63
N VAL A 177 -11.11 4.99 2.02
CA VAL A 177 -12.05 5.85 2.74
C VAL A 177 -13.45 5.27 2.61
N ALA A 178 -14.12 5.05 3.74
CA ALA A 178 -15.41 4.40 3.83
C ALA A 178 -16.45 5.32 4.46
N PHE A 179 -17.63 5.39 3.83
CA PHE A 179 -18.81 6.07 4.34
C PHE A 179 -20.00 5.11 4.41
N PRO A 180 -20.95 5.29 5.34
CA PRO A 180 -22.25 4.62 5.31
C PRO A 180 -22.94 4.83 3.95
N ASP A 181 -23.71 3.86 3.48
CA ASP A 181 -24.35 3.91 2.15
C ASP A 181 -25.49 4.94 2.03
N ASP A 182 -26.01 5.44 3.16
CA ASP A 182 -26.95 6.56 3.23
C ASP A 182 -26.26 7.94 3.22
N THR A 183 -24.92 7.99 3.27
CA THR A 183 -24.15 9.24 3.14
C THR A 183 -24.27 9.81 1.73
N THR A 184 -24.60 11.09 1.62
CA THR A 184 -24.70 11.78 0.33
C THR A 184 -23.40 12.50 0.00
N LEU A 185 -22.68 12.05 -1.03
CA LEU A 185 -21.46 12.73 -1.50
C LEU A 185 -21.81 13.91 -2.42
N ILE A 186 -21.27 15.09 -2.11
CA ILE A 186 -21.53 16.34 -2.84
C ILE A 186 -20.52 16.55 -3.98
N THR A 187 -19.24 16.31 -3.72
CA THR A 187 -18.20 16.37 -4.76
C THR A 187 -17.55 15.01 -4.88
N GLN A 188 -17.72 14.39 -6.05
CA GLN A 188 -16.87 13.29 -6.48
C GLN A 188 -15.60 13.94 -7.03
N PHE A 189 -14.52 13.89 -6.25
CA PHE A 189 -13.12 14.07 -6.66
C PHE A 189 -12.94 15.08 -7.81
N GLY A 190 -12.73 16.36 -7.47
CA GLY A 190 -12.98 17.48 -8.38
C GLY A 190 -12.15 17.54 -9.68
N ASP A 191 -12.77 18.16 -10.69
CA ASP A 191 -12.18 18.62 -11.94
C ASP A 191 -11.54 20.01 -11.75
N GLY A 192 -10.20 20.07 -11.74
CA GLY A 192 -9.32 21.23 -11.99
C GLY A 192 -9.79 22.67 -11.71
N PHE A 193 -9.17 23.31 -10.69
CA PHE A 193 -8.51 24.62 -10.84
C PHE A 193 -7.64 25.03 -9.63
N LEU A 194 -7.73 24.33 -8.49
CA LEU A 194 -6.86 24.51 -7.30
C LEU A 194 -6.28 23.18 -6.76
N GLY A 195 -5.98 22.24 -7.67
CA GLY A 195 -5.37 20.94 -7.38
C GLY A 195 -6.39 19.82 -7.49
N ASP A 196 -6.19 18.94 -8.47
CA ASP A 196 -6.99 17.73 -8.67
C ASP A 196 -6.84 16.86 -7.41
N GLY A 197 -7.92 16.71 -6.64
CA GLY A 197 -7.94 15.76 -5.54
C GLY A 197 -7.64 14.36 -6.07
N LEU A 198 -6.97 13.54 -5.27
CA LEU A 198 -6.69 12.15 -5.66
C LEU A 198 -7.99 11.44 -6.01
N GLN A 199 -8.03 10.83 -7.20
CA GLN A 199 -9.17 10.06 -7.67
C GLN A 199 -9.06 8.63 -7.15
N PRO A 200 -10.15 8.00 -6.70
CA PRO A 200 -10.11 6.60 -6.34
C PRO A 200 -9.94 5.75 -7.61
N TYR A 201 -9.07 4.75 -7.56
CA TYR A 201 -8.97 3.77 -8.65
C TYR A 201 -10.07 2.71 -8.59
N LYS A 202 -10.74 2.59 -7.44
CA LYS A 202 -11.78 1.59 -7.18
C LYS A 202 -12.81 2.10 -6.18
N GLN A 203 -14.07 1.77 -6.44
CA GLN A 203 -15.20 2.00 -5.54
C GLN A 203 -16.02 0.71 -5.43
N ILE A 204 -16.45 0.37 -4.22
CA ILE A 204 -17.25 -0.83 -3.95
C ILE A 204 -18.17 -0.61 -2.74
N ASN A 205 -19.33 -1.27 -2.73
CA ASN A 205 -20.17 -1.34 -1.54
C ASN A 205 -19.85 -2.62 -0.76
N LEU A 206 -19.54 -2.48 0.53
CA LEU A 206 -19.22 -3.57 1.46
C LEU A 206 -20.07 -3.43 2.72
N GLN A 207 -21.01 -4.35 2.95
CA GLN A 207 -21.82 -4.40 4.18
C GLN A 207 -22.55 -3.08 4.53
N GLY A 208 -23.06 -2.35 3.53
CA GLY A 208 -23.72 -1.06 3.77
C GLY A 208 -22.74 0.12 3.87
N TRP A 209 -21.48 -0.08 3.46
CA TRP A 209 -20.48 0.99 3.35
C TRP A 209 -20.04 1.19 1.92
N LEU A 210 -19.99 2.44 1.46
CA LEU A 210 -19.33 2.84 0.22
C LEU A 210 -17.84 3.07 0.51
N VAL A 211 -16.99 2.22 -0.08
CA VAL A 211 -15.53 2.24 0.12
C VAL A 211 -14.83 2.69 -1.15
N TYR A 212 -13.96 3.68 -1.01
CA TYR A 212 -13.15 4.29 -2.07
C TYR A 212 -11.68 3.98 -1.82
N TYR A 213 -10.99 3.40 -2.80
CA TYR A 213 -9.56 3.09 -2.71
C TYR A 213 -8.74 4.04 -3.57
N PHE A 214 -7.70 4.60 -2.97
CA PHE A 214 -6.73 5.50 -3.57
C PHE A 214 -5.36 4.83 -3.55
N ASP A 215 -4.68 4.80 -4.69
CA ASP A 215 -3.29 4.38 -4.75
C ASP A 215 -2.43 5.64 -4.57
N VAL A 216 -1.71 5.69 -3.44
CA VAL A 216 -0.85 6.83 -3.10
C VAL A 216 0.63 6.48 -3.18
N THR A 217 0.97 5.33 -3.78
CA THR A 217 2.34 4.80 -3.85
C THR A 217 3.32 5.74 -4.55
N GLN A 218 2.89 6.42 -5.62
CA GLN A 218 3.77 7.25 -6.46
C GLN A 218 3.35 8.72 -6.57
N ILE A 219 2.73 9.27 -5.52
CA ILE A 219 2.40 10.69 -5.51
C ILE A 219 3.68 11.54 -5.50
N THR A 220 3.68 12.61 -6.30
CA THR A 220 4.90 13.41 -6.57
C THR A 220 5.00 14.66 -5.68
N ALA A 221 3.93 15.00 -4.97
CA ALA A 221 3.84 16.10 -4.00
C ALA A 221 2.79 15.75 -2.94
N GLN A 222 2.75 16.52 -1.84
CA GLN A 222 1.66 16.48 -0.85
C GLN A 222 0.33 16.51 -1.59
N SER A 223 -0.36 15.38 -1.60
CA SER A 223 -1.61 15.17 -2.31
C SER A 223 -2.74 15.11 -1.30
N LEU A 224 -3.92 15.56 -1.68
CA LEU A 224 -5.07 15.63 -0.80
C LEU A 224 -6.17 14.71 -1.32
N ILE A 225 -6.61 13.79 -0.48
CA ILE A 225 -7.91 13.13 -0.64
C ILE A 225 -8.92 14.04 0.06
N ARG A 226 -9.82 14.65 -0.70
CA ARG A 226 -10.90 15.47 -0.14
C ARG A 226 -12.25 14.95 -0.61
N ILE A 227 -13.14 14.72 0.34
CA ILE A 227 -14.50 14.25 0.08
C ILE A 227 -15.46 15.16 0.83
N ASP A 228 -16.30 15.85 0.07
CA ASP A 228 -17.37 16.69 0.62
C ASP A 228 -18.66 15.86 0.67
N TYR A 229 -19.30 15.78 1.82
CA TYR A 229 -20.42 14.87 2.07
C TYR A 229 -21.47 15.48 3.00
N VAL A 230 -22.66 14.90 3.01
CA VAL A 230 -23.68 15.07 4.04
C VAL A 230 -23.80 13.73 4.76
N PRO A 231 -23.54 13.67 6.08
CA PRO A 231 -23.62 12.42 6.83
C PRO A 231 -25.03 11.84 6.75
N GLY A 232 -25.09 10.51 6.83
CA GLY A 232 -26.34 9.77 7.01
C GLY A 232 -27.01 10.05 8.37
N GLU A 233 -28.09 9.33 8.64
CA GLU A 233 -28.80 9.44 9.92
C GLU A 233 -28.66 8.17 10.77
N GLU A 234 -28.50 7.00 10.13
CA GLU A 234 -28.49 5.72 10.83
C GLU A 234 -27.06 5.27 11.13
N PRO A 235 -26.73 4.88 12.38
CA PRO A 235 -25.45 4.25 12.67
C PRO A 235 -25.37 2.91 11.92
N PRO A 236 -24.37 2.74 11.01
CA PRO A 236 -24.25 1.52 10.24
C PRO A 236 -23.83 0.33 11.11
N THR A 237 -23.93 -0.88 10.57
CA THR A 237 -23.22 -2.02 11.15
C THR A 237 -21.72 -1.79 11.00
N GLU A 238 -20.94 -2.13 12.03
CA GLU A 238 -19.48 -2.02 12.02
C GLU A 238 -18.88 -2.69 10.76
N LEU A 239 -18.03 -1.97 10.04
CA LEU A 239 -17.32 -2.51 8.88
C LEU A 239 -16.13 -3.38 9.35
N ASP A 240 -16.07 -4.63 8.91
CA ASP A 240 -14.89 -5.47 9.15
C ASP A 240 -13.74 -5.03 8.22
N TYR A 241 -12.69 -4.46 8.80
CA TYR A 241 -11.49 -4.03 8.08
C TYR A 241 -10.85 -5.16 7.25
N ARG A 242 -11.03 -6.43 7.65
CA ARG A 242 -10.53 -7.59 6.88
C ARG A 242 -11.28 -7.79 5.57
N ILE A 243 -12.51 -7.30 5.45
CA ILE A 243 -13.26 -7.31 4.19
C ILE A 243 -12.74 -6.20 3.28
N VAL A 244 -12.44 -5.02 3.83
CA VAL A 244 -11.83 -3.90 3.09
C VAL A 244 -10.48 -4.32 2.51
N ASP A 245 -9.57 -4.84 3.34
CA ASP A 245 -8.24 -5.27 2.89
C ASP A 245 -8.28 -6.33 1.76
N ARG A 246 -9.15 -7.34 1.89
CA ARG A 246 -9.28 -8.39 0.85
C ARG A 246 -9.85 -7.87 -0.48
N ASN A 247 -10.47 -6.69 -0.47
CA ASN A 247 -11.12 -6.08 -1.63
C ASN A 247 -10.39 -4.84 -2.14
N ARG A 248 -9.13 -4.57 -1.76
CA ARG A 248 -8.33 -3.52 -2.41
C ARG A 248 -7.98 -3.86 -3.87
#